data_AF-A0A0W4ZNE4-F1
#
_entry.id   AF-A0A0W4ZNE4-F1
#
_cell.length_a   1.000
_cell.length_b   1.000
_cell.length_c   1.000
_cell.angle_alpha   90.00
_cell.angle_beta   90.00
_cell.angle_gamma   90.00
#
_symmetry.space_group_name_H-M   'P 1'
#
loop_
_entity.id
_entity.type
_entity.pdbx_description
1 polymer ?
#
loop_
_entity_poly.entity_id
_entity_poly.type
_entity_poly.pdbx_seq_one_letter_code
_entity_poly.pdbx_strand_id
1 'polypeptide(L)' 'MASNQDSFTKGKTIKRQHLFIKDLKSLMYAFGDDKQPALDSVRILEDIVIDYINEMCLEAARIAGTRNKLKVDDFKVDLF' A
#
# COMPACT_ATOMS: atom_id res chain seq x y z
N MET A 1 34.23 -24.15 9.30
CA MET A 1 33.26 -23.63 8.31
C MET A 1 31.86 -23.80 8.86
N ALA A 2 31.23 -22.72 9.32
CA ALA A 2 29.80 -22.71 9.65
C ALA A 2 29.19 -21.52 8.90
N SER A 3 28.58 -21.80 7.75
CA SER A 3 27.85 -20.81 6.98
C SER A 3 26.46 -20.68 7.59
N ASN A 4 26.21 -19.53 8.19
CA ASN A 4 24.94 -19.15 8.81
C ASN A 4 23.77 -19.34 7.84
N GLN A 5 22.73 -19.99 8.34
CA GLN A 5 21.43 -20.05 7.69
C GLN A 5 20.78 -18.68 7.81
N ASP A 6 20.64 -17.97 6.69
CA ASP A 6 19.76 -16.81 6.60
C ASP A 6 18.31 -17.29 6.81
N SER A 7 17.88 -17.16 8.06
CA SER A 7 16.52 -17.47 8.49
C SER A 7 15.61 -16.37 7.94
N PHE A 8 15.00 -16.62 6.78
CA PHE A 8 13.84 -15.88 6.34
C PHE A 8 12.73 -16.07 7.39
N THR A 9 12.64 -15.11 8.31
CA THR A 9 11.56 -15.05 9.30
C THR A 9 10.24 -15.06 8.55
N LYS A 10 9.49 -16.16 8.66
CA LYS A 10 8.17 -16.36 8.06
C LYS A 10 7.22 -15.30 8.62
N GLY A 11 7.13 -14.16 7.93
CA GLY A 11 6.22 -13.09 8.28
C GLY A 11 4.81 -13.64 8.37
N LYS A 12 4.08 -13.29 9.44
CA LYS A 12 2.65 -13.60 9.55
C LYS A 12 1.97 -13.17 8.25
N THR A 13 1.29 -14.10 7.58
CA THR A 13 0.45 -13.78 6.42
C THR A 13 -0.65 -12.85 6.90
N ILE A 14 -0.47 -11.54 6.72
CA ILE A 14 -1.50 -10.55 7.01
C ILE A 14 -2.66 -10.88 6.06
N LYS A 15 -3.83 -11.22 6.62
CA LYS A 15 -5.06 -11.29 5.83
C LYS A 15 -5.29 -9.88 5.29
N ARG A 16 -5.06 -9.66 4.00
CA ARG A 16 -5.09 -8.36 3.32
C ARG A 16 -6.49 -7.71 3.22
N GLN A 17 -7.48 -8.22 3.94
CA GLN A 17 -8.86 -7.79 3.79
C GLN A 17 -9.26 -6.88 4.96
N HIS A 18 -10.02 -5.82 4.67
CA HIS A 18 -10.63 -4.92 5.65
C HIS A 18 -9.61 -4.12 6.49
N LEU A 19 -8.46 -3.77 5.90
CA LEU A 19 -7.42 -2.98 6.55
C LEU A 19 -7.81 -1.50 6.68
N PHE A 20 -8.50 -0.96 5.66
CA PHE A 20 -8.73 0.49 5.53
C PHE A 20 -10.20 0.90 5.54
N ILE A 21 -11.14 -0.04 5.61
CA ILE A 21 -12.58 0.22 5.44
C ILE A 21 -13.10 1.39 6.30
N LYS A 22 -12.68 1.49 7.57
CA LYS A 22 -13.16 2.56 8.46
C LYS A 22 -12.66 3.94 8.03
N ASP A 23 -11.38 4.03 7.70
CA ASP A 23 -10.74 5.28 7.32
C ASP A 23 -11.20 5.70 5.92
N LEU A 24 -11.37 4.73 5.03
CA LEU A 24 -11.82 4.93 3.66
C LEU A 24 -13.26 5.46 3.60
N LYS A 25 -14.17 4.96 4.45
CA LYS A 25 -15.52 5.54 4.59
C LYS A 25 -15.48 7.01 5.00
N SER A 26 -14.61 7.35 5.95
CA SER A 26 -14.46 8.73 6.43
C SER A 26 -13.87 9.62 5.34
N LEU A 27 -12.93 9.09 4.56
CA LEU A 27 -12.33 9.77 3.42
C LEU A 27 -13.34 10.00 2.30
N MET A 28 -14.09 8.97 1.90
CA MET A 28 -15.14 9.07 0.87
C MET A 28 -16.15 10.17 1.22
N TYR A 29 -16.61 10.22 2.48
CA TYR A 29 -17.48 11.30 2.96
C TYR A 29 -16.79 12.69 2.89
N ALA A 30 -15.52 12.79 3.28
CA ALA A 30 -14.78 14.04 3.20
C ALA A 30 -14.61 14.55 1.74
N PHE A 31 -14.61 13.64 0.75
CA PHE A 31 -14.60 13.97 -0.67
C PHE A 31 -16.00 14.17 -1.28
N GLY A 32 -17.06 14.12 -0.47
CA GLY A 32 -18.43 14.44 -0.88
C GLY A 32 -19.32 13.24 -1.21
N ASP A 33 -18.90 12.02 -0.90
CA ASP A 33 -19.77 10.84 -0.97
C ASP A 33 -20.77 10.82 0.22
N ASP A 34 -21.68 9.84 0.24
CA ASP A 34 -22.63 9.65 1.32
C ASP A 34 -21.93 9.33 2.66
N LYS A 35 -22.59 9.67 3.78
CA LYS A 35 -22.10 9.36 5.14
C LYS A 35 -21.97 7.84 5.38
N GLN A 36 -22.80 7.06 4.70
CA GLN A 36 -22.79 5.61 4.70
C GLN A 36 -22.64 5.11 3.26
N PRO A 37 -21.42 5.17 2.69
CA PRO A 37 -21.19 4.75 1.32
C PRO A 37 -21.39 3.24 1.18
N ALA A 38 -21.74 2.81 -0.03
CA ALA A 38 -22.00 1.41 -0.34
C ALA A 38 -20.79 0.53 0.01
N LEU A 39 -21.02 -0.57 0.72
CA LEU A 39 -19.94 -1.46 1.18
C LEU A 39 -19.10 -2.02 0.03
N ASP A 40 -19.73 -2.31 -1.10
CA ASP A 40 -19.04 -2.82 -2.27
C ASP A 40 -18.13 -1.74 -2.89
N SER A 41 -18.57 -0.49 -2.95
CA SER A 41 -17.73 0.64 -3.37
C SER A 41 -16.53 0.83 -2.44
N VAL A 42 -16.72 0.72 -1.12
CA VAL A 42 -15.62 0.82 -0.15
C VAL A 42 -14.61 -0.33 -0.35
N ARG A 43 -15.08 -1.56 -0.61
CA ARG A 43 -14.21 -2.71 -0.85
C ARG A 43 -13.40 -2.59 -2.13
N ILE A 44 -14.05 -2.18 -3.22
CA ILE A 44 -13.36 -1.93 -4.49
C ILE A 44 -12.33 -0.82 -4.33
N LEU A 45 -12.68 0.25 -3.62
CA LEU A 45 -11.74 1.34 -3.36
C LEU A 45 -10.58 0.89 -2.46
N GLU A 46 -10.81 -0.02 -1.50
CA GLU A 46 -9.74 -0.64 -0.71
C GLU A 46 -8.76 -1.41 -1.61
N ASP A 47 -9.27 -2.23 -2.53
CA ASP A 47 -8.44 -2.99 -3.48
C ASP A 47 -7.63 -2.04 -4.38
N ILE A 48 -8.27 -1.01 -4.94
CA ILE A 48 -7.60 0.02 -5.77
C ILE A 48 -6.48 0.73 -5.00
N VAL A 49 -6.74 1.14 -3.75
CA VAL A 49 -5.75 1.86 -2.94
C VAL A 49 -4.56 0.96 -2.59
N ILE A 50 -4.81 -0.32 -2.28
CA ILE A 50 -3.75 -1.30 -2.01
C ILE A 50 -2.87 -1.48 -3.25
N ASP A 51 -3.48 -1.67 -4.41
CA ASP A 51 -2.74 -1.84 -5.67
C ASP A 51 -1.95 -0.59 -6.02
N TYR A 52 -2.55 0.60 -5.87
CA TYR A 52 -1.87 1.87 -6.09
C TYR A 52 -0.64 2.06 -5.18
N ILE A 53 -0.75 1.76 -3.88
CA ILE A 53 0.38 1.85 -2.95
C ILE A 53 1.49 0.85 -3.33
N ASN A 54 1.11 -0.38 -3.72
CA ASN A 54 2.07 -1.38 -4.15
C ASN A 54 2.82 -0.94 -5.41
N GLU A 55 2.11 -0.47 -6.44
CA GLU A 55 2.71 0.03 -7.69
C GLU A 55 3.64 1.21 -7.42
N MET A 56 3.21 2.17 -6.59
CA MET A 56 4.03 3.31 -6.20
C MET A 56 5.32 2.88 -5.49
N CYS A 57 5.25 1.90 -4.59
CA CYS A 57 6.42 1.40 -3.88
C CYS A 57 7.37 0.62 -4.81
N LEU A 58 6.84 -0.12 -5.79
CA LEU A 58 7.63 -0.83 -6.78
C LEU A 58 8.37 0.15 -7.71
N GLU A 59 7.70 1.23 -8.15
CA GLU A 59 8.36 2.25 -8.97
C GLU A 59 9.39 3.04 -8.16
N ALA A 60 9.08 3.40 -6.91
CA ALA A 60 10.06 4.03 -6.03
C ALA A 60 11.28 3.13 -5.79
N ALA A 61 11.08 1.82 -5.63
CA ALA A 61 12.18 0.86 -5.50
C ALA A 61 13.03 0.78 -6.78
N ARG A 62 12.40 0.84 -7.95
CA ARG A 62 13.08 0.88 -9.25
C ARG A 62 13.96 2.14 -9.37
N ILE A 63 13.46 3.30 -8.94
CA ILE A 63 14.21 4.58 -8.93
C ILE A 63 15.34 4.54 -7.89
N ALA A 64 15.09 3.94 -6.73
CA ALA A 64 16.12 3.74 -5.70
C ALA A 64 17.29 2.88 -6.20
N GLY A 65 17.00 1.92 -7.10
CA GLY A 65 17.98 1.06 -7.72
C GLY A 65 18.65 0.14 -6.69
N THR A 66 19.97 0.21 -6.58
CA THR A 66 20.74 -0.59 -5.60
C THR A 66 20.72 -0.03 -4.19
N ARG A 67 20.08 1.13 -3.98
CA ARG A 67 19.91 1.68 -2.63
C ARG A 67 18.90 0.82 -1.88
N ASN A 68 19.38 0.08 -0.88
CA ASN A 68 18.55 -0.70 0.05
C ASN A 68 17.67 0.18 0.98
N LYS A 69 17.48 1.47 0.65
CA LYS A 69 16.66 2.44 1.39
C LYS A 69 15.96 3.36 0.41
N LEU A 70 14.64 3.42 0.51
CA LEU A 70 13.81 4.41 -0.16
C LEU A 70 14.00 5.78 0.50
N LYS A 71 14.09 6.83 -0.31
CA LYS A 71 14.03 8.23 0.07
C LYS A 71 12.73 8.83 -0.45
N VAL A 72 12.33 9.97 0.11
CA VAL A 72 11.15 10.71 -0.35
C VAL A 72 11.28 11.07 -1.84
N ASP A 73 12.50 11.43 -2.29
CA ASP A 73 12.79 11.74 -3.69
C ASP A 73 12.58 10.56 -4.66
N ASP A 74 12.50 9.32 -4.14
CA ASP A 74 12.23 8.14 -4.95
C ASP A 74 10.73 8.00 -5.28
N PHE A 75 9.86 8.59 -4.45
CA PHE A 75 8.44 8.69 -4.72
C PHE A 75 8.19 9.86 -5.66
N LYS A 76 8.47 9.63 -6.95
CA LYS A 76 8.04 10.55 -7.99
C LYS A 76 6.54 10.43 -8.16
N VAL A 77 5.83 11.39 -7.57
CA VAL A 77 4.47 11.68 -7.99
C VAL A 77 4.58 12.30 -9.38
N ASP A 78 4.39 11.50 -10.43
CA ASP A 78 4.14 11.98 -11.79
C ASP A 78 2.77 12.69 -11.81
N LEU A 79 2.68 13.80 -11.09
CA LEU A 79 1.60 14.77 -11.21
C LEU A 79 2.04 15.74 -12.31
N PHE A 80 1.84 15.28 -13.54
CA PHE A 80 2.08 15.96 -14.83
C PHE A 80 3.54 16.14 -15.27
#